data_AF-F2NLA2-F1
#
_entry.id   AF-F2NLA2-F1
#
_cell.length_a   1.000
_cell.length_b   1.000
_cell.length_c   1.000
_cell.angle_alpha   90.00
_cell.angle_beta   90.00
_cell.angle_gamma   90.00
#
_symmetry.space_group_name_H-M   'P 1'
#
loop_
_entity.id
_entity.type
_entity.pdbx_description
1 polymer ?
#
loop_
_entity_poly.entity_id
_entity_poly.type
_entity_poly.pdbx_seq_one_letter_code
_entity_poly.pdbx_strand_id
1 'polypeptide(L)'
;MTYSNLKEVNPLEKFNLLEESWIPVLKRGTVTEIGLAEALVQAHSIERIETPSPLEEAALHRLLLSVLHRALGGPRDVDGALDLLESGVFSKEKLEAYLDRYHKRFYLFHQQTPFLQIADLPEDPPPVPWVKLRPDLASGNNPTLFDHTTEASFPTASYGEAARALLVHQTFTTGGLLKRFKVTSAKGGPLAGAAAFLSTGKNLFETLLLNLVPYAPEDDFPVWEASPLRRTDVEGYQTAWPLSGTTRVYTWPARGVRLLDEGSGVRFMAYGPGVKPGEAYFRDPMVAYRQDKKGQMLPLRLSTERSFWRDFGAMLPAAGGAWPATLAHAEALLREQSLYFRDSIRHGLRVLGQVADQAKILDVRREVYPLPPGLLEATALSDLEVGLKRAEALGQGLRSLAWTVARGMLGEKDSKELSNFAASLPLERIFWAHLDGAFPGFMARLGQSGALKGWNESLARAALEAWEATRLFVGTGGRHLKALAEGEKRLGGLLREVRA
;
A
#
# COMPACT_ATOMS: atom_id res chain seq x y z
N MET A 1 0.87 2.06 41.37
CA MET A 1 0.20 3.34 41.67
C MET A 1 -0.68 3.68 40.49
N THR A 2 -1.96 3.91 40.76
CA THR A 2 -3.06 4.01 39.79
C THR A 2 -2.98 5.31 38.98
N TYR A 3 -3.21 5.21 37.67
CA TYR A 3 -3.34 6.31 36.69
C TYR A 3 -4.53 7.22 37.05
N SER A 4 -4.36 8.08 38.04
CA SER A 4 -5.26 9.19 38.31
C SER A 4 -4.55 10.16 39.23
N ASN A 5 -3.72 11.04 38.67
CA ASN A 5 -3.55 12.42 39.10
C ASN A 5 -2.43 13.07 38.28
N LEU A 6 -2.83 14.02 37.44
CA LEU A 6 -2.15 15.26 37.01
C LEU A 6 -2.61 15.63 35.59
N LYS A 7 -3.86 16.09 35.46
CA LYS A 7 -4.26 16.97 34.35
C LYS A 7 -4.14 18.42 34.83
N GLU A 8 -2.91 18.89 34.99
CA GLU A 8 -2.66 20.31 34.76
C GLU A 8 -2.53 20.46 33.25
N VAL A 9 -3.55 21.07 32.62
CA VAL A 9 -3.53 21.36 31.18
C VAL A 9 -2.48 22.44 30.97
N ASN A 10 -1.26 22.04 30.62
CA ASN A 10 -0.28 22.96 30.07
C ASN A 10 -0.82 23.43 28.71
N PRO A 11 -1.10 24.73 28.48
CA PRO A 11 -1.67 25.23 27.23
C PRO A 11 -0.76 25.00 25.99
N LEU A 12 0.41 24.38 26.19
CA LEU A 12 1.45 24.12 25.20
C LEU A 12 1.56 22.63 24.77
N GLU A 13 0.79 21.73 25.39
CA GLU A 13 0.74 20.30 25.07
C GLU A 13 -0.71 19.88 24.79
N LYS A 14 -1.02 19.47 23.55
CA LYS A 14 -2.39 19.16 23.14
C LYS A 14 -2.44 17.95 22.22
N PHE A 15 -3.47 17.14 22.44
CA PHE A 15 -3.82 15.96 21.65
C PHE A 15 -2.70 14.89 21.64
N ASN A 16 -2.58 14.13 22.72
CA ASN A 16 -1.61 13.04 22.81
C ASN A 16 -2.12 11.80 22.06
N LEU A 17 -1.39 11.36 21.03
CA LEU A 17 -1.78 10.25 20.15
C LEU A 17 -1.82 8.89 20.87
N LEU A 18 -1.21 8.76 22.04
CA LEU A 18 -1.28 7.54 22.84
C LEU A 18 -2.66 7.35 23.47
N GLU A 19 -3.33 8.46 23.83
CA GLU A 19 -4.50 8.49 24.70
C GLU A 19 -5.77 8.90 23.95
N GLU A 20 -5.67 9.93 23.11
CA GLU A 20 -6.81 10.49 22.40
C GLU A 20 -7.34 9.54 21.33
N SER A 21 -8.64 9.59 21.06
CA SER A 21 -9.26 8.81 19.99
C SER A 21 -8.90 9.38 18.61
N TRP A 22 -8.16 8.62 17.80
CA TRP A 22 -7.81 9.04 16.43
C TRP A 22 -7.52 7.90 15.45
N ILE A 23 -7.38 6.65 15.90
CA ILE A 23 -7.17 5.49 15.02
C ILE A 23 -8.54 4.85 14.78
N PRO A 24 -9.10 4.91 13.55
CA PRO A 24 -10.39 4.32 13.26
C PRO A 24 -10.28 2.80 13.17
N VAL A 25 -11.06 2.10 13.98
CA VAL A 25 -11.04 0.64 14.09
C VAL A 25 -12.46 0.08 14.03
N LEU A 26 -12.59 -1.12 13.46
CA LEU A 26 -13.80 -1.92 13.60
C LEU A 26 -13.71 -2.77 14.86
N LYS A 27 -14.64 -2.54 15.80
CA LYS A 27 -14.73 -3.28 17.06
C LYS A 27 -16.19 -3.64 17.31
N ARG A 28 -16.50 -4.94 17.37
CA ARG A 28 -17.86 -5.45 17.60
C ARG A 28 -18.86 -4.92 16.56
N GLY A 29 -18.46 -4.92 15.28
CA GLY A 29 -19.29 -4.45 14.17
C GLY A 29 -19.52 -2.92 14.11
N THR A 30 -18.91 -2.12 14.98
CA THR A 30 -19.01 -0.65 14.97
C THR A 30 -17.65 -0.02 14.70
N VAL A 31 -17.63 1.01 13.84
CA VAL A 31 -16.43 1.82 13.61
C VAL A 31 -16.31 2.88 14.70
N THR A 32 -15.20 2.90 15.41
CA THR A 32 -14.90 3.87 16.47
C THR A 32 -13.43 4.31 16.38
N GLU A 33 -13.09 5.47 16.94
CA GLU A 33 -11.71 5.93 17.03
C GLU A 33 -11.13 5.65 18.43
N ILE A 34 -9.91 5.12 18.48
CA ILE A 34 -9.20 4.81 19.72
C ILE A 34 -7.78 5.40 19.71
N GLY A 35 -7.14 5.44 20.88
CA GLY A 35 -5.74 5.84 21.02
C GLY A 35 -4.76 4.75 20.62
N LEU A 36 -3.50 5.14 20.36
CA LEU A 36 -2.44 4.21 19.95
C LEU A 36 -2.13 3.17 21.01
N ALA A 37 -2.17 3.53 22.30
CA ALA A 37 -1.92 2.58 23.39
C ALA A 37 -3.02 1.50 23.45
N GLU A 38 -4.29 1.89 23.33
CA GLU A 38 -5.41 0.94 23.28
C GLU A 38 -5.30 0.01 22.06
N ALA A 39 -4.97 0.56 20.88
CA ALA A 39 -4.84 -0.21 19.65
C ALA A 39 -3.80 -1.34 19.76
N LEU A 40 -2.71 -1.12 20.51
CA LEU A 40 -1.66 -2.12 20.73
C LEU A 40 -2.03 -3.12 21.84
N VAL A 41 -2.49 -2.64 22.99
CA VAL A 41 -2.78 -3.50 24.16
C VAL A 41 -4.04 -4.35 23.94
N GLN A 42 -5.04 -3.82 23.24
CA GLN A 42 -6.31 -4.51 22.98
C GLN A 42 -6.43 -5.04 21.54
N ALA A 43 -5.32 -5.18 20.81
CA ALA A 43 -5.29 -5.58 19.40
C ALA A 43 -6.07 -6.88 19.11
N HIS A 44 -6.10 -7.82 20.06
CA HIS A 44 -6.80 -9.11 19.92
C HIS A 44 -8.33 -8.97 19.91
N SER A 45 -8.86 -7.87 20.45
CA SER A 45 -10.30 -7.57 20.54
C SER A 45 -10.82 -6.67 19.41
N ILE A 46 -9.91 -6.19 18.56
CA ILE A 46 -10.18 -5.28 17.46
C ILE A 46 -10.15 -6.07 16.17
N GLU A 47 -11.17 -5.97 15.32
CA GLU A 47 -11.24 -6.75 14.09
C GLU A 47 -10.18 -6.27 13.08
N ARG A 48 -10.07 -4.96 12.89
CA ARG A 48 -9.08 -4.31 12.02
C ARG A 48 -9.09 -2.79 12.18
N ILE A 49 -8.06 -2.13 11.65
CA ILE A 49 -8.14 -0.71 11.30
C ILE A 49 -9.15 -0.57 10.14
N GLU A 50 -10.11 0.35 10.30
CA GLU A 50 -11.20 0.55 9.36
C GLU A 50 -11.21 2.00 8.88
N THR A 51 -10.57 2.25 7.74
CA THR A 51 -10.50 3.57 7.09
C THR A 51 -10.82 3.46 5.60
N PRO A 52 -11.53 4.43 5.02
CA PRO A 52 -11.75 4.48 3.58
C PRO A 52 -10.44 4.62 2.80
N SER A 53 -9.41 5.27 3.37
CA SER A 53 -8.14 5.51 2.68
C SER A 53 -7.17 4.33 2.83
N PRO A 54 -6.74 3.69 1.73
CA PRO A 54 -5.72 2.65 1.79
C PRO A 54 -4.37 3.16 2.29
N LEU A 55 -4.08 4.45 2.08
CA LEU A 55 -2.83 5.05 2.52
C LEU A 55 -2.81 5.28 4.03
N GLU A 56 -3.95 5.66 4.61
CA GLU A 56 -4.09 5.77 6.08
C GLU A 56 -3.89 4.40 6.71
N GLU A 57 -4.52 3.36 6.16
CA GLU A 57 -4.35 1.99 6.65
C GLU A 57 -2.87 1.57 6.65
N ALA A 58 -2.16 1.77 5.54
CA ALA A 58 -0.74 1.42 5.44
C ALA A 58 0.11 2.21 6.43
N ALA A 59 -0.09 3.53 6.54
CA ALA A 59 0.70 4.39 7.42
C ALA A 59 0.45 4.10 8.90
N LEU A 60 -0.80 3.81 9.29
CA LEU A 60 -1.16 3.41 10.66
C LEU A 60 -0.53 2.07 11.04
N HIS A 61 -0.58 1.06 10.17
CA HIS A 61 0.09 -0.21 10.45
C HIS A 61 1.61 -0.05 10.61
N ARG A 62 2.27 0.76 9.76
CA ARG A 62 3.70 1.06 9.89
C ARG A 62 4.05 1.76 11.21
N LEU A 63 3.19 2.64 11.69
CA LEU A 63 3.35 3.28 13.00
C LEU A 63 3.24 2.25 14.14
N LEU A 64 2.19 1.42 14.14
CA LEU A 64 1.98 0.39 15.16
C LEU A 64 3.12 -0.64 15.18
N LEU A 65 3.55 -1.11 14.00
CA LEU A 65 4.67 -2.04 13.86
C LEU A 65 5.98 -1.43 14.35
N SER A 66 6.19 -0.13 14.13
CA SER A 66 7.37 0.57 14.64
C SER A 66 7.40 0.61 16.16
N VAL A 67 6.26 0.88 16.81
CA VAL A 67 6.17 0.81 18.28
C VAL A 67 6.40 -0.62 18.77
N LEU A 68 5.78 -1.62 18.14
CA LEU A 68 5.95 -3.03 18.53
C LEU A 68 7.41 -3.50 18.43
N HIS A 69 8.08 -3.24 17.31
CA HIS A 69 9.48 -3.62 17.12
C HIS A 69 10.39 -3.05 18.22
N ARG A 70 10.18 -1.78 18.58
CA ARG A 70 11.00 -1.11 19.59
C ARG A 70 10.64 -1.50 21.03
N ALA A 71 9.36 -1.60 21.35
CA ALA A 71 8.90 -1.97 22.68
C ALA A 71 9.22 -3.43 23.04
N LEU A 72 9.12 -4.34 22.07
CA LEU A 72 9.39 -5.76 22.28
C LEU A 72 10.86 -6.12 22.04
N GLY A 73 11.60 -5.31 21.27
CA GLY A 73 12.98 -5.60 20.86
C GLY A 73 13.09 -6.80 19.92
N GLY A 74 12.04 -7.07 19.13
CA GLY A 74 11.91 -8.28 18.31
C GLY A 74 10.60 -8.33 17.52
N PRO A 75 10.11 -9.54 17.17
CA PRO A 75 10.70 -10.86 17.44
C PRO A 75 12.04 -11.03 16.71
N ARG A 76 12.92 -11.92 17.17
CA ARG A 76 14.25 -12.12 16.56
C ARG A 76 14.21 -13.12 15.40
N ASP A 77 13.21 -13.99 15.38
CA ASP A 77 13.02 -15.09 14.44
C ASP A 77 11.54 -15.51 14.43
N VAL A 78 11.23 -16.58 13.67
CA VAL A 78 9.87 -17.13 13.55
C VAL A 78 9.43 -17.80 14.86
N ASP A 79 10.33 -18.44 15.60
CA ASP A 79 10.02 -19.09 16.88
C ASP A 79 9.53 -18.07 17.91
N GLY A 80 10.22 -16.93 18.04
CA GLY A 80 9.75 -15.83 18.89
C GLY A 80 8.42 -15.21 18.42
N ALA A 81 8.08 -15.32 17.14
CA ALA A 81 6.77 -14.92 16.63
C ALA A 81 5.68 -15.97 16.94
N LEU A 82 6.01 -17.26 16.97
CA LEU A 82 5.12 -18.33 17.43
C LEU A 82 4.80 -18.20 18.91
N ASP A 83 5.79 -17.91 19.76
CA ASP A 83 5.56 -17.66 21.20
C ASP A 83 4.56 -16.52 21.42
N LEU A 84 4.66 -15.45 20.62
CA LEU A 84 3.68 -14.36 20.64
C LEU A 84 2.31 -14.81 20.14
N LEU A 85 2.25 -15.62 19.07
CA LEU A 85 0.99 -16.15 18.56
C LEU A 85 0.27 -16.99 19.61
N GLU A 86 1.01 -17.83 20.35
CA GLU A 86 0.50 -18.68 21.43
C GLU A 86 -0.01 -17.86 22.63
N SER A 87 0.66 -16.76 22.98
CA SER A 87 0.17 -15.85 24.03
C SER A 87 -1.13 -15.15 23.64
N GLY A 88 -1.37 -14.96 22.33
CA GLY A 88 -2.54 -14.31 21.77
C GLY A 88 -2.64 -12.80 22.04
N VAL A 89 -1.65 -12.23 22.73
CA VAL A 89 -1.56 -10.81 23.11
C VAL A 89 -0.10 -10.34 23.20
N PHE A 90 0.16 -9.06 22.92
CA PHE A 90 1.46 -8.46 23.16
C PHE A 90 1.66 -8.16 24.67
N SER A 91 2.89 -8.23 25.16
CA SER A 91 3.18 -7.91 26.58
C SER A 91 2.83 -6.46 26.89
N LYS A 92 1.80 -6.30 27.72
CA LYS A 92 1.31 -5.00 28.18
C LYS A 92 2.39 -4.23 28.92
N GLU A 93 3.15 -4.90 29.78
CA GLU A 93 4.19 -4.29 30.62
C GLU A 93 5.31 -3.68 29.77
N LYS A 94 5.78 -4.39 28.73
CA LYS A 94 6.79 -3.87 27.80
C LYS A 94 6.28 -2.68 27.00
N LEU A 95 5.02 -2.75 26.54
CA LEU A 95 4.38 -1.67 25.79
C LEU A 95 4.22 -0.42 26.66
N GLU A 96 3.65 -0.53 27.84
CA GLU A 96 3.45 0.60 28.76
C GLU A 96 4.79 1.22 29.14
N ALA A 97 5.81 0.42 29.49
CA ALA A 97 7.13 0.95 29.81
C ALA A 97 7.78 1.72 28.65
N TYR A 98 7.60 1.27 27.41
CA TYR A 98 8.12 1.97 26.23
C TYR A 98 7.32 3.24 25.92
N LEU A 99 5.99 3.18 25.96
CA LEU A 99 5.11 4.30 25.66
C LEU A 99 5.26 5.41 26.72
N ASP A 100 5.38 5.07 28.00
CA ASP A 100 5.61 6.03 29.09
C ASP A 100 6.94 6.76 28.92
N ARG A 101 8.00 6.04 28.50
CA ARG A 101 9.33 6.63 28.22
C ARG A 101 9.26 7.72 27.15
N TYR A 102 8.43 7.54 26.13
CA TYR A 102 8.32 8.46 24.99
C TYR A 102 7.04 9.29 24.99
N HIS A 103 6.26 9.30 26.08
CA HIS A 103 4.94 9.93 26.15
C HIS A 103 4.90 11.36 25.59
N LYS A 104 5.87 12.20 25.98
CA LYS A 104 6.01 13.60 25.51
C LYS A 104 6.27 13.75 24.00
N ARG A 105 6.72 12.70 23.33
CA ARG A 105 7.02 12.70 21.89
C ARG A 105 5.79 12.40 21.02
N PHE A 106 4.66 12.03 21.63
CA PHE A 106 3.42 11.66 20.94
C PHE A 106 2.33 12.73 20.99
N TYR A 107 2.61 13.92 21.52
CA TYR A 107 1.72 15.07 21.38
C TYR A 107 1.73 15.58 19.95
N LEU A 108 0.53 15.75 19.35
CA LEU A 108 0.40 16.37 18.03
C LEU A 108 0.82 17.84 18.06
N PHE A 109 0.53 18.55 19.15
CA PHE A 109 1.02 19.90 19.42
C PHE A 109 1.85 19.89 20.70
N HIS A 110 3.13 20.22 20.55
CA HIS A 110 4.07 20.35 21.65
C HIS A 110 5.07 21.44 21.30
N GLN A 111 5.45 22.29 22.26
CA GLN A 111 6.32 23.44 22.01
C GLN A 111 7.68 23.07 21.42
N GLN A 112 8.23 21.89 21.78
CA GLN A 112 9.59 21.52 21.40
C GLN A 112 9.69 20.21 20.60
N THR A 113 8.71 19.32 20.74
CA THR A 113 8.77 17.93 20.28
C THR A 113 7.45 17.43 19.70
N PRO A 114 6.79 18.20 18.82
CA PRO A 114 5.53 17.78 18.23
C PRO A 114 5.75 16.52 17.38
N PHE A 115 4.85 15.56 17.50
CA PHE A 115 4.97 14.25 16.83
C PHE A 115 5.12 14.43 15.32
N LEU A 116 6.18 13.84 14.75
CA LEU A 116 6.52 13.86 13.31
C LEU A 116 6.57 15.25 12.65
N GLN A 117 6.84 16.28 13.44
CA GLN A 117 6.82 17.68 13.05
C GLN A 117 8.11 18.41 13.49
N ILE A 118 8.34 19.61 12.95
CA ILE A 118 9.48 20.46 13.25
C ILE A 118 8.96 21.73 13.94
N ALA A 119 9.19 21.85 15.25
CA ALA A 119 8.55 22.84 16.11
C ALA A 119 8.87 24.30 15.72
N ASP A 120 10.08 24.57 15.25
CA ASP A 120 10.61 25.89 14.92
C ASP A 120 10.48 26.25 13.42
N LEU A 121 9.67 25.51 12.65
CA LEU A 121 9.34 25.93 11.30
C LEU A 121 8.59 27.26 11.33
N PRO A 122 9.09 28.30 10.64
CA PRO A 122 8.45 29.61 10.64
C PRO A 122 7.21 29.60 9.75
N GLU A 123 6.38 30.63 9.92
CA GLU A 123 5.24 30.93 9.05
C GLU A 123 5.65 31.76 7.81
N ASP A 124 6.94 32.05 7.66
CA ASP A 124 7.53 32.63 6.44
C ASP A 124 8.52 31.63 5.79
N PRO A 125 8.30 31.16 4.55
CA PRO A 125 7.21 31.53 3.62
C PRO A 125 5.82 31.12 4.13
N PRO A 126 4.74 31.79 3.67
CA PRO A 126 3.38 31.62 4.19
C PRO A 126 2.96 30.16 4.43
N PRO A 127 2.19 29.89 5.50
CA PRO A 127 1.62 28.57 5.75
C PRO A 127 0.80 28.08 4.56
N VAL A 128 0.74 26.77 4.38
CA VAL A 128 -0.05 26.13 3.32
C VAL A 128 -1.25 25.42 3.91
N PRO A 129 -2.35 25.24 3.15
CA PRO A 129 -3.50 24.46 3.58
C PRO A 129 -3.12 23.03 3.97
N TRP A 130 -3.72 22.52 5.05
CA TRP A 130 -3.48 21.15 5.54
C TRP A 130 -3.87 20.07 4.51
N VAL A 131 -4.82 20.37 3.62
CA VAL A 131 -5.24 19.47 2.53
C VAL A 131 -4.09 19.06 1.60
N LYS A 132 -2.97 19.79 1.61
CA LYS A 132 -1.73 19.39 0.92
C LYS A 132 -1.16 18.06 1.45
N LEU A 133 -1.51 17.67 2.67
CA LEU A 133 -1.13 16.37 3.27
C LEU A 133 -1.95 15.20 2.70
N ARG A 134 -3.07 15.48 2.03
CA ARG A 134 -4.01 14.48 1.52
C ARG A 134 -3.82 14.29 0.02
N PRO A 135 -3.28 13.14 -0.42
CA PRO A 135 -3.13 12.86 -1.86
C PRO A 135 -4.48 12.54 -2.54
N ASP A 136 -5.48 12.14 -1.76
CA ASP A 136 -6.84 11.80 -2.18
C ASP A 136 -7.78 13.02 -2.31
N LEU A 137 -7.37 14.19 -1.80
CA LEU A 137 -8.07 15.46 -2.01
C LEU A 137 -7.37 16.28 -3.10
N ALA A 138 -8.16 17.08 -3.81
CA ALA A 138 -7.65 17.95 -4.85
C ALA A 138 -6.83 19.10 -4.23
N SER A 139 -5.51 18.97 -4.24
CA SER A 139 -4.61 20.07 -3.89
C SER A 139 -3.55 20.28 -4.97
N GLY A 140 -3.31 21.53 -5.36
CA GLY A 140 -2.37 21.90 -6.41
C GLY A 140 -2.73 21.33 -7.79
N ASN A 141 -1.86 20.46 -8.34
CA ASN A 141 -2.01 19.90 -9.69
C ASN A 141 -2.83 18.60 -9.75
N ASN A 142 -3.40 18.15 -8.62
CA ASN A 142 -4.24 16.96 -8.59
C ASN A 142 -5.61 17.24 -9.25
N PRO A 143 -6.15 16.32 -10.05
CA PRO A 143 -7.44 16.50 -10.69
C PRO A 143 -8.58 16.57 -9.64
N THR A 144 -9.50 17.52 -9.82
CA THR A 144 -10.69 17.75 -8.96
C THR A 144 -11.84 16.77 -9.24
N LEU A 145 -11.54 15.51 -9.56
CA LEU A 145 -12.60 14.55 -9.88
C LEU A 145 -13.37 14.21 -8.59
N PHE A 146 -14.60 14.72 -8.47
CA PHE A 146 -15.54 14.55 -7.35
C PHE A 146 -15.18 15.28 -6.04
N ASP A 147 -14.20 16.18 -6.07
CA ASP A 147 -13.83 17.03 -4.94
C ASP A 147 -14.15 18.51 -5.28
N HIS A 148 -15.01 19.13 -4.45
CA HIS A 148 -15.36 20.54 -4.55
C HIS A 148 -14.50 21.44 -3.66
N THR A 149 -13.52 20.89 -2.95
CA THR A 149 -12.55 21.70 -2.23
C THR A 149 -11.74 22.53 -3.22
N THR A 150 -11.60 23.81 -2.88
CA THR A 150 -10.78 24.76 -3.66
C THR A 150 -9.74 25.34 -2.71
N GLU A 151 -8.67 25.91 -3.26
CA GLU A 151 -7.67 26.61 -2.43
C GLU A 151 -8.31 27.75 -1.59
N ALA A 152 -9.48 28.27 -2.00
CA ALA A 152 -10.24 29.31 -1.31
C ALA A 152 -11.25 28.79 -0.28
N SER A 153 -11.64 27.51 -0.32
CA SER A 153 -12.61 26.91 0.60
C SER A 153 -12.28 25.44 0.84
N PHE A 154 -11.64 25.17 1.97
CA PHE A 154 -11.32 23.84 2.46
C PHE A 154 -11.73 23.70 3.94
N PRO A 155 -12.14 22.50 4.38
CA PRO A 155 -12.64 22.28 5.73
C PRO A 155 -11.52 22.39 6.77
N THR A 156 -11.92 22.64 8.02
CA THR A 156 -11.02 22.51 9.18
C THR A 156 -10.94 21.04 9.55
N ALA A 157 -9.73 20.47 9.60
CA ALA A 157 -9.52 19.10 10.06
C ALA A 157 -9.68 19.02 11.57
N SER A 158 -10.31 17.94 12.05
CA SER A 158 -10.11 17.50 13.42
C SER A 158 -8.64 17.13 13.65
N TYR A 159 -8.20 17.10 14.91
CA TYR A 159 -6.82 16.71 15.24
C TYR A 159 -6.50 15.27 14.84
N GLY A 160 -7.46 14.35 14.97
CA GLY A 160 -7.30 12.97 14.53
C GLY A 160 -7.09 12.87 13.01
N GLU A 161 -7.88 13.60 12.22
CA GLU A 161 -7.70 13.67 10.77
C GLU A 161 -6.36 14.29 10.38
N ALA A 162 -5.94 15.36 11.06
CA ALA A 162 -4.65 15.99 10.81
C ALA A 162 -3.47 15.06 11.13
N ALA A 163 -3.56 14.28 12.21
CA ALA A 163 -2.57 13.26 12.58
C ALA A 163 -2.46 12.14 11.53
N ARG A 164 -3.61 11.61 11.06
CA ARG A 164 -3.64 10.61 9.98
C ARG A 164 -3.08 11.16 8.68
N ALA A 165 -3.48 12.38 8.30
CA ALA A 165 -2.97 13.04 7.09
C ALA A 165 -1.45 13.28 7.16
N LEU A 166 -0.93 13.67 8.32
CA LEU A 166 0.51 13.81 8.54
C LEU A 166 1.24 12.49 8.28
N LEU A 167 0.77 11.37 8.85
CA LEU A 167 1.38 10.05 8.64
C LEU A 167 1.34 9.61 7.17
N VAL A 168 0.20 9.78 6.51
CA VAL A 168 0.04 9.50 5.08
C VAL A 168 1.05 10.30 4.28
N HIS A 169 1.14 11.61 4.51
CA HIS A 169 2.02 12.48 3.76
C HIS A 169 3.49 12.14 3.95
N GLN A 170 3.92 11.88 5.17
CA GLN A 170 5.32 11.48 5.45
C GLN A 170 5.69 10.17 4.74
N THR A 171 4.72 9.27 4.56
CA THR A 171 4.94 7.96 3.94
C THR A 171 4.87 8.01 2.41
N PHE A 172 3.91 8.75 1.85
CA PHE A 172 3.49 8.65 0.45
C PHE A 172 3.71 9.91 -0.40
N THR A 173 4.16 11.04 0.17
CA THR A 173 4.36 12.26 -0.61
C THR A 173 5.29 12.04 -1.81
N THR A 174 4.90 12.50 -3.00
CA THR A 174 5.73 12.38 -4.20
C THR A 174 6.94 13.32 -4.14
N GLY A 175 7.99 12.94 -4.86
CA GLY A 175 9.10 13.86 -5.12
C GLY A 175 8.65 14.96 -6.06
N GLY A 176 9.21 16.17 -5.91
CA GLY A 176 8.79 17.28 -6.75
C GLY A 176 9.25 18.64 -6.24
N LEU A 177 8.78 19.68 -6.92
CA LEU A 177 9.12 21.06 -6.62
C LEU A 177 8.67 21.46 -5.21
N LEU A 178 9.60 22.02 -4.43
CA LEU A 178 9.34 22.53 -3.08
C LEU A 178 9.63 24.04 -3.00
N LYS A 179 10.81 24.49 -3.46
CA LYS A 179 11.29 25.88 -3.38
C LYS A 179 11.10 26.53 -2.00
N ARG A 180 11.49 25.83 -0.94
CA ARG A 180 11.46 26.35 0.44
C ARG A 180 12.76 26.03 1.16
N PHE A 181 13.20 26.95 2.01
CA PHE A 181 14.36 26.76 2.89
C PHE A 181 15.59 26.19 2.16
N LYS A 182 16.01 26.86 1.08
CA LYS A 182 17.16 26.51 0.23
C LYS A 182 17.09 25.13 -0.46
N VAL A 183 15.92 24.48 -0.46
CA VAL A 183 15.67 23.22 -1.18
C VAL A 183 14.70 23.46 -2.33
N THR A 184 15.20 23.32 -3.57
CA THR A 184 14.40 23.52 -4.78
C THR A 184 13.46 22.35 -5.03
N SER A 185 13.94 21.11 -4.93
CA SER A 185 13.17 19.89 -5.20
C SER A 185 13.33 18.90 -4.06
N ALA A 186 12.20 18.41 -3.55
CA ALA A 186 12.16 17.45 -2.46
C ALA A 186 12.07 16.01 -2.96
N LYS A 187 12.66 15.06 -2.24
CA LYS A 187 12.57 13.63 -2.55
C LYS A 187 11.23 13.04 -2.08
N GLY A 188 10.76 11.95 -2.67
CA GLY A 188 9.51 11.32 -2.22
C GLY A 188 9.64 10.68 -0.84
N GLY A 189 8.49 10.41 -0.21
CA GLY A 189 8.42 9.54 0.96
C GLY A 189 8.76 8.08 0.60
N PRO A 190 9.02 7.22 1.60
CA PRO A 190 9.51 5.86 1.37
C PRO A 190 8.62 5.00 0.46
N LEU A 191 7.29 5.20 0.50
CA LEU A 191 6.34 4.43 -0.29
C LEU A 191 5.64 5.26 -1.39
N ALA A 192 6.21 6.41 -1.78
CA ALA A 192 5.56 7.36 -2.70
C ALA A 192 5.06 6.79 -4.04
N GLY A 193 5.60 5.66 -4.50
CA GLY A 193 5.06 4.96 -5.66
C GLY A 193 5.12 3.44 -5.53
N ALA A 194 5.36 2.92 -4.32
CA ALA A 194 5.47 1.49 -4.08
C ALA A 194 4.12 0.92 -3.63
N ALA A 195 3.83 -0.31 -4.03
CA ALA A 195 2.72 -1.09 -3.48
C ALA A 195 3.16 -1.74 -2.15
N ALA A 196 2.43 -1.47 -1.08
CA ALA A 196 2.66 -2.04 0.24
C ALA A 196 1.80 -3.30 0.45
N PHE A 197 2.45 -4.42 0.71
CA PHE A 197 1.84 -5.70 1.01
C PHE A 197 1.62 -5.80 2.52
N LEU A 198 0.39 -6.13 2.90
CA LEU A 198 -0.04 -6.26 4.29
C LEU A 198 -0.80 -7.57 4.45
N SER A 199 -0.20 -8.53 5.15
CA SER A 199 -0.87 -9.79 5.52
C SER A 199 -1.92 -9.50 6.60
N THR A 200 -3.08 -10.14 6.54
CA THR A 200 -4.21 -9.87 7.45
C THR A 200 -4.73 -11.16 8.07
N GLY A 201 -4.99 -11.10 9.39
CA GLY A 201 -5.54 -12.20 10.18
C GLY A 201 -6.97 -11.92 10.65
N LYS A 202 -7.42 -12.67 11.67
CA LYS A 202 -8.81 -12.56 12.18
C LYS A 202 -9.08 -11.28 12.97
N ASN A 203 -8.03 -10.67 13.50
CA ASN A 203 -8.06 -9.46 14.31
C ASN A 203 -6.79 -8.63 14.07
N LEU A 204 -6.73 -7.45 14.69
CA LEU A 204 -5.59 -6.54 14.58
C LEU A 204 -4.32 -7.16 15.18
N PHE A 205 -4.42 -7.96 16.25
CA PHE A 205 -3.27 -8.65 16.83
C PHE A 205 -2.59 -9.58 15.81
N GLU A 206 -3.35 -10.50 15.19
CA GLU A 206 -2.82 -11.41 14.19
C GLU A 206 -2.31 -10.64 12.97
N THR A 207 -3.04 -9.60 12.54
CA THR A 207 -2.60 -8.74 11.44
C THR A 207 -1.25 -8.08 11.74
N LEU A 208 -1.05 -7.53 12.94
CA LEU A 208 0.23 -6.95 13.32
C LEU A 208 1.32 -8.02 13.40
N LEU A 209 1.05 -9.18 14.01
CA LEU A 209 2.02 -10.26 14.16
C LEU A 209 2.48 -10.85 12.81
N LEU A 210 1.56 -11.02 11.86
CA LEU A 210 1.87 -11.48 10.49
C LEU A 210 2.74 -10.50 9.71
N ASN A 211 2.86 -9.24 10.15
CA ASN A 211 3.72 -8.23 9.53
C ASN A 211 4.88 -7.82 10.44
N LEU A 212 5.01 -8.43 11.63
CA LEU A 212 6.06 -8.15 12.60
C LEU A 212 7.30 -9.00 12.28
N VAL A 213 7.94 -8.68 11.14
CA VAL A 213 9.10 -9.40 10.60
C VAL A 213 10.25 -9.50 11.62
N PRO A 214 11.11 -10.54 11.54
CA PRO A 214 12.29 -10.65 12.39
C PRO A 214 13.10 -9.35 12.43
N TYR A 215 13.37 -8.87 13.63
CA TYR A 215 13.83 -7.53 13.89
C TYR A 215 14.97 -7.51 14.91
N ALA A 216 15.96 -6.67 14.60
CA ALA A 216 17.13 -6.42 15.41
C ALA A 216 17.19 -4.89 15.64
N PRO A 217 17.14 -4.41 16.89
CA PRO A 217 17.05 -2.98 17.19
C PRO A 217 18.34 -2.19 16.95
N GLU A 218 19.45 -2.88 16.69
CA GLU A 218 20.77 -2.30 16.49
C GLU A 218 20.78 -1.38 15.23
N ASP A 219 21.36 -0.19 15.35
CA ASP A 219 21.45 0.84 14.29
C ASP A 219 20.12 1.31 13.64
N ASP A 220 18.98 0.99 14.26
CA ASP A 220 17.65 1.44 13.85
C ASP A 220 16.99 2.23 14.99
N PHE A 221 16.15 3.19 14.60
CA PHE A 221 15.35 3.98 15.53
C PHE A 221 14.20 4.65 14.78
N PRO A 222 12.99 4.71 15.37
CA PRO A 222 11.95 5.57 14.86
C PRO A 222 12.25 7.03 15.21
N VAL A 223 11.63 7.96 14.47
CA VAL A 223 11.89 9.40 14.58
C VAL A 223 11.71 9.98 15.99
N TRP A 224 10.84 9.40 16.83
CA TRP A 224 10.60 9.87 18.20
C TRP A 224 11.68 9.42 19.20
N GLU A 225 12.54 8.47 18.84
CA GLU A 225 13.72 8.11 19.64
C GLU A 225 14.92 9.01 19.35
N ALA A 226 14.97 9.63 18.16
CA ALA A 226 16.00 10.59 17.79
C ALA A 226 15.77 11.96 18.44
N SER A 227 16.82 12.80 18.49
CA SER A 227 16.70 14.21 18.84
C SER A 227 15.66 14.89 17.93
N PRO A 228 14.75 15.73 18.48
CA PRO A 228 13.76 16.45 17.68
C PRO A 228 14.44 17.32 16.62
N LEU A 229 13.98 17.19 15.37
CA LEU A 229 14.48 17.99 14.26
C LEU A 229 14.16 19.47 14.46
N ARG A 230 15.11 20.32 14.08
CA ARG A 230 14.98 21.78 13.98
C ARG A 230 14.99 22.22 12.53
N ARG A 231 14.54 23.45 12.26
CA ARG A 231 14.59 24.06 10.92
C ARG A 231 16.02 24.03 10.36
N THR A 232 17.01 24.33 11.19
CA THR A 232 18.43 24.35 10.80
C THR A 232 18.94 23.00 10.29
N ASP A 233 18.35 21.92 10.77
CA ASP A 233 18.76 20.56 10.42
C ASP A 233 18.30 20.18 9.01
N VAL A 234 17.18 20.73 8.55
CA VAL A 234 16.56 20.38 7.26
C VAL A 234 16.73 21.45 6.18
N GLU A 235 16.98 22.71 6.55
CA GLU A 235 17.24 23.79 5.61
C GLU A 235 18.43 23.42 4.71
N GLY A 236 18.28 23.54 3.39
CA GLY A 236 19.34 23.17 2.45
C GLY A 236 19.78 21.70 2.52
N TYR A 237 19.00 20.83 3.16
CA TYR A 237 19.37 19.43 3.44
C TYR A 237 20.67 19.25 4.22
N GLN A 238 20.87 20.02 5.31
CA GLN A 238 22.03 19.86 6.19
C GLN A 238 22.09 18.47 6.84
N THR A 239 20.95 17.87 7.15
CA THR A 239 20.85 16.51 7.71
C THR A 239 20.51 15.50 6.62
N ALA A 240 21.34 14.46 6.54
CA ALA A 240 21.08 13.27 5.75
C ALA A 240 21.14 12.04 6.65
N TRP A 241 20.14 11.18 6.56
CA TRP A 241 20.12 9.86 7.20
C TRP A 241 20.16 8.78 6.12
N PRO A 242 20.77 7.62 6.38
CA PRO A 242 20.63 6.48 5.47
C PRO A 242 19.15 6.09 5.40
N LEU A 243 18.62 5.87 4.19
CA LEU A 243 17.26 5.36 4.00
C LEU A 243 17.22 3.85 4.30
N SER A 244 17.54 3.49 5.53
CA SER A 244 17.60 2.12 6.06
C SER A 244 17.18 2.08 7.53
N GLY A 245 16.89 0.87 8.01
CA GLY A 245 16.32 0.62 9.33
C GLY A 245 14.80 0.60 9.26
N THR A 246 14.19 -0.51 9.67
CA THR A 246 12.75 -0.75 9.51
C THR A 246 11.93 0.36 10.17
N THR A 247 12.19 0.65 11.44
CA THR A 247 11.40 1.63 12.20
C THR A 247 11.73 3.07 11.79
N ARG A 248 12.98 3.36 11.40
CA ARG A 248 13.37 4.65 10.80
C ARG A 248 12.62 4.92 9.50
N VAL A 249 12.58 3.94 8.60
CA VAL A 249 11.92 4.08 7.29
C VAL A 249 10.40 4.06 7.43
N TYR A 250 9.85 3.35 8.41
CA TYR A 250 8.42 3.37 8.73
C TYR A 250 7.95 4.72 9.25
N THR A 251 8.84 5.46 9.91
CA THR A 251 8.56 6.77 10.53
C THR A 251 9.35 7.90 9.90
N TRP A 252 9.70 7.76 8.61
CA TRP A 252 10.61 8.66 7.94
C TRP A 252 10.06 10.10 7.85
N PRO A 253 10.82 11.13 8.29
CA PRO A 253 10.41 12.53 8.17
C PRO A 253 10.70 13.06 6.75
N ALA A 254 9.89 12.65 5.77
CA ALA A 254 10.04 13.04 4.36
C ALA A 254 9.86 14.55 4.10
N ARG A 255 9.04 15.22 4.91
CA ARG A 255 8.78 16.66 4.85
C ARG A 255 8.86 17.27 6.24
N GLY A 256 9.28 18.53 6.29
CA GLY A 256 9.12 19.36 7.47
C GLY A 256 7.69 19.87 7.52
N VAL A 257 6.97 19.55 8.59
CA VAL A 257 5.58 20.01 8.82
C VAL A 257 5.50 20.60 10.22
N ARG A 258 4.72 21.67 10.39
CA ARG A 258 4.24 22.15 11.69
C ARG A 258 2.78 22.57 11.53
N LEU A 259 1.87 21.75 12.06
CA LEU A 259 0.44 22.02 12.07
C LEU A 259 0.17 23.24 12.97
N LEU A 260 -0.72 24.13 12.54
CA LEU A 260 -1.12 25.30 13.29
C LEU A 260 -2.49 25.03 13.93
N ASP A 261 -2.54 25.04 15.27
CA ASP A 261 -3.78 24.88 16.02
C ASP A 261 -4.60 26.17 15.97
N GLU A 262 -5.83 26.09 15.47
CA GLU A 262 -6.79 27.20 15.45
C GLU A 262 -7.79 27.14 16.62
N GLY A 263 -7.52 26.29 17.62
CA GLY A 263 -8.34 26.10 18.81
C GLY A 263 -9.34 24.96 18.67
N SER A 264 -10.00 24.84 17.51
CA SER A 264 -11.00 23.79 17.21
C SER A 264 -10.55 22.76 16.16
N GLY A 265 -9.32 22.85 15.67
CA GLY A 265 -8.80 21.98 14.62
C GLY A 265 -7.61 22.59 13.88
N VAL A 266 -7.32 22.07 12.68
CA VAL A 266 -6.19 22.51 11.85
C VAL A 266 -6.69 22.93 10.47
N ARG A 267 -6.30 24.13 10.04
CA ARG A 267 -6.50 24.59 8.65
C ARG A 267 -5.19 24.76 7.90
N PHE A 268 -4.16 25.24 8.58
CA PHE A 268 -2.88 25.58 7.97
C PHE A 268 -1.72 24.87 8.64
N MET A 269 -0.61 24.79 7.91
CA MET A 269 0.65 24.27 8.42
C MET A 269 1.82 25.05 7.84
N ALA A 270 2.87 25.27 8.64
CA ALA A 270 4.17 25.59 8.09
C ALA A 270 4.76 24.33 7.42
N TYR A 271 5.49 24.52 6.33
CA TYR A 271 5.87 23.43 5.45
C TYR A 271 7.25 23.64 4.83
N GLY A 272 8.07 22.59 4.80
CA GLY A 272 9.48 22.66 4.38
C GLY A 272 10.08 21.30 4.00
N PRO A 273 11.40 21.26 3.73
CA PRO A 273 12.10 20.01 3.46
C PRO A 273 12.14 19.15 4.73
N GLY A 274 12.14 17.84 4.54
CA GLY A 274 12.44 16.88 5.60
C GLY A 274 13.91 16.48 5.59
N VAL A 275 14.21 15.31 6.17
CA VAL A 275 15.56 14.75 6.15
C VAL A 275 15.91 14.27 4.74
N LYS A 276 17.14 14.53 4.29
CA LYS A 276 17.63 14.05 3.00
C LYS A 276 17.85 12.54 3.07
N PRO A 277 17.21 11.74 2.18
CA PRO A 277 17.51 10.32 2.09
C PRO A 277 18.91 10.12 1.51
N GLY A 278 19.79 9.49 2.29
CA GLY A 278 21.10 9.01 1.87
C GLY A 278 21.01 7.63 1.22
N GLU A 279 22.02 7.29 0.42
CA GLU A 279 22.12 5.96 -0.20
C GLU A 279 22.30 4.88 0.86
N ALA A 280 21.49 3.82 0.77
CA ALA A 280 21.61 2.65 1.61
C ALA A 280 21.07 1.43 0.87
N TYR A 281 21.66 0.26 1.12
CA TYR A 281 21.07 -1.00 0.70
C TYR A 281 19.99 -1.40 1.71
N PHE A 282 18.74 -1.07 1.39
CA PHE A 282 17.59 -1.41 2.22
C PHE A 282 16.40 -1.76 1.34
N ARG A 283 15.68 -2.81 1.74
CA ARG A 283 14.41 -3.20 1.15
C ARG A 283 13.35 -3.06 2.21
N ASP A 284 12.31 -2.28 1.92
CA ASP A 284 11.22 -2.10 2.85
C ASP A 284 10.47 -3.45 3.02
N PRO A 285 10.21 -3.92 4.26
CA PRO A 285 9.57 -5.21 4.48
C PRO A 285 8.19 -5.38 3.82
N MET A 286 7.47 -4.28 3.57
CA MET A 286 6.15 -4.31 2.92
C MET A 286 6.24 -4.28 1.39
N VAL A 287 7.42 -4.16 0.79
CA VAL A 287 7.54 -3.89 -0.64
C VAL A 287 8.08 -5.11 -1.40
N ALA A 288 7.37 -5.49 -2.46
CA ALA A 288 7.88 -6.43 -3.45
C ALA A 288 8.76 -5.70 -4.47
N TYR A 289 9.75 -6.40 -5.02
CA TYR A 289 10.67 -5.87 -6.02
C TYR A 289 10.70 -6.74 -7.27
N ARG A 290 10.89 -6.10 -8.42
CA ARG A 290 11.17 -6.74 -9.71
C ARG A 290 12.50 -6.27 -10.24
N GLN A 291 13.13 -7.09 -11.07
CA GLN A 291 14.35 -6.70 -11.77
C GLN A 291 14.00 -6.01 -13.10
N ASP A 292 14.68 -4.91 -13.41
CA ASP A 292 14.60 -4.27 -14.73
C ASP A 292 15.57 -4.91 -15.74
N LYS A 293 15.55 -4.44 -17.00
CA LYS A 293 16.44 -4.97 -18.05
C LYS A 293 17.93 -4.73 -17.77
N LYS A 294 18.27 -3.82 -16.87
CA LYS A 294 19.64 -3.47 -16.48
C LYS A 294 20.08 -4.18 -15.19
N GLY A 295 19.23 -5.03 -14.62
CA GLY A 295 19.50 -5.75 -13.40
C GLY A 295 19.16 -4.99 -12.12
N GLN A 296 18.61 -3.78 -12.20
CA GLN A 296 18.25 -2.96 -11.05
C GLN A 296 16.95 -3.44 -10.41
N MET A 297 16.94 -3.54 -9.09
CA MET A 297 15.74 -3.86 -8.31
C MET A 297 14.85 -2.62 -8.18
N LEU A 298 13.63 -2.71 -8.70
CA LEU A 298 12.63 -1.66 -8.64
C LEU A 298 11.41 -2.14 -7.84
N PRO A 299 10.80 -1.28 -7.01
CA PRO A 299 9.58 -1.65 -6.30
C PRO A 299 8.43 -1.90 -7.28
N LEU A 300 7.58 -2.88 -6.97
CA LEU A 300 6.30 -3.06 -7.65
C LEU A 300 5.40 -1.84 -7.37
N ARG A 301 4.60 -1.47 -8.38
CA ARG A 301 3.76 -0.28 -8.35
C ARG A 301 2.35 -0.63 -8.82
N LEU A 302 1.36 0.08 -8.28
CA LEU A 302 0.00 0.04 -8.81
C LEU A 302 -0.08 0.81 -10.14
N SER A 303 -1.03 0.44 -10.99
CA SER A 303 -1.25 1.01 -12.32
C SER A 303 -2.75 1.19 -12.60
N THR A 304 -3.13 2.21 -13.38
CA THR A 304 -4.53 2.39 -13.84
C THR A 304 -4.92 1.36 -14.90
N GLU A 305 -4.00 1.02 -15.80
CA GLU A 305 -4.29 0.22 -17.01
C GLU A 305 -4.03 -1.28 -16.84
N ARG A 306 -3.61 -1.72 -15.65
CA ARG A 306 -3.16 -3.10 -15.43
C ARG A 306 -3.53 -3.57 -14.03
N SER A 307 -4.27 -4.67 -13.96
CA SER A 307 -4.57 -5.39 -12.73
C SER A 307 -3.31 -5.82 -12.01
N PHE A 308 -3.24 -5.57 -10.70
CA PHE A 308 -1.99 -5.72 -9.94
C PHE A 308 -1.49 -7.17 -9.85
N TRP A 309 -2.40 -8.15 -9.75
CA TRP A 309 -2.04 -9.57 -9.67
C TRP A 309 -1.19 -10.07 -10.85
N ARG A 310 -1.29 -9.42 -12.00
CA ARG A 310 -0.50 -9.77 -13.19
C ARG A 310 1.00 -9.53 -12.97
N ASP A 311 1.36 -8.67 -12.03
CA ASP A 311 2.75 -8.40 -11.65
C ASP A 311 3.28 -9.35 -10.58
N PHE A 312 2.47 -10.29 -10.07
CA PHE A 312 2.93 -11.28 -9.09
C PHE A 312 4.06 -12.15 -9.66
N GLY A 313 4.04 -12.43 -10.97
CA GLY A 313 5.10 -13.16 -11.64
C GLY A 313 6.44 -12.42 -11.64
N ALA A 314 6.41 -11.08 -11.60
CA ALA A 314 7.62 -10.26 -11.62
C ALA A 314 8.34 -10.18 -10.27
N MET A 315 7.66 -10.53 -9.17
CA MET A 315 8.28 -10.64 -7.84
C MET A 315 8.78 -12.06 -7.51
N LEU A 316 8.58 -13.04 -8.41
CA LEU A 316 9.13 -14.37 -8.25
C LEU A 316 10.66 -14.36 -8.27
N PRO A 317 11.35 -15.14 -7.41
CA PRO A 317 12.80 -15.29 -7.46
C PRO A 317 13.32 -15.77 -8.82
N ALA A 318 12.58 -16.66 -9.48
CA ALA A 318 12.91 -17.15 -10.83
C ALA A 318 12.92 -16.04 -11.90
N ALA A 319 12.17 -14.95 -11.67
CA ALA A 319 12.15 -13.75 -12.53
C ALA A 319 13.18 -12.69 -12.09
N GLY A 320 14.06 -12.99 -11.13
CA GLY A 320 14.99 -12.04 -10.51
C GLY A 320 14.31 -11.08 -9.53
N GLY A 321 13.03 -11.27 -9.24
CA GLY A 321 12.26 -10.48 -8.28
C GLY A 321 12.51 -10.86 -6.83
N ALA A 322 11.85 -10.14 -5.93
CA ALA A 322 11.84 -10.46 -4.51
C ALA A 322 10.46 -10.19 -3.90
N TRP A 323 9.99 -11.15 -3.11
CA TRP A 323 8.79 -11.03 -2.31
C TRP A 323 8.97 -10.00 -1.18
N PRO A 324 7.88 -9.37 -0.70
CA PRO A 324 7.90 -8.60 0.55
C PRO A 324 8.31 -9.50 1.72
N ALA A 325 9.16 -8.99 2.62
CA ALA A 325 9.56 -9.73 3.81
C ALA A 325 8.37 -10.01 4.75
N THR A 326 7.38 -9.11 4.79
CA THR A 326 6.10 -9.30 5.50
C THR A 326 5.33 -10.53 5.01
N LEU A 327 5.24 -10.73 3.70
CA LEU A 327 4.58 -11.90 3.13
C LEU A 327 5.39 -13.18 3.39
N ALA A 328 6.71 -13.13 3.24
CA ALA A 328 7.58 -14.27 3.53
C ALA A 328 7.51 -14.69 5.01
N HIS A 329 7.49 -13.72 5.93
CA HIS A 329 7.31 -13.93 7.36
C HIS A 329 5.94 -14.52 7.69
N ALA A 330 4.86 -13.94 7.14
CA ALA A 330 3.51 -14.46 7.32
C ALA A 330 3.41 -15.92 6.87
N GLU A 331 3.94 -16.27 5.69
CA GLU A 331 3.95 -17.64 5.19
C GLU A 331 4.74 -18.59 6.09
N ALA A 332 5.92 -18.19 6.55
CA ALA A 332 6.70 -18.99 7.48
C ALA A 332 5.92 -19.26 8.78
N LEU A 333 5.32 -18.22 9.36
CA LEU A 333 4.52 -18.33 10.59
C LEU A 333 3.29 -19.22 10.40
N LEU A 334 2.54 -19.03 9.31
CA LEU A 334 1.33 -19.79 9.02
C LEU A 334 1.61 -21.26 8.72
N ARG A 335 2.74 -21.56 8.07
CA ARG A 335 3.18 -22.92 7.82
C ARG A 335 3.46 -23.64 9.14
N GLU A 336 4.25 -23.04 10.03
CA GLU A 336 4.50 -23.62 11.35
C GLU A 336 3.20 -23.77 12.14
N GLN A 337 2.33 -22.75 12.17
CA GLN A 337 1.03 -22.82 12.83
C GLN A 337 0.17 -24.00 12.32
N SER A 338 0.15 -24.25 11.02
CA SER A 338 -0.66 -25.33 10.41
C SER A 338 -0.23 -26.73 10.83
N LEU A 339 1.03 -26.89 11.27
CA LEU A 339 1.54 -28.14 11.83
C LEU A 339 0.99 -28.39 13.24
N TYR A 340 0.69 -27.34 14.00
CA TYR A 340 0.27 -27.42 15.40
C TYR A 340 -1.24 -27.21 15.59
N PHE A 341 -1.90 -26.44 14.73
CA PHE A 341 -3.30 -26.04 14.86
C PHE A 341 -4.08 -26.29 13.56
N ARG A 342 -5.19 -27.03 13.67
CA ARG A 342 -6.05 -27.46 12.56
C ARG A 342 -7.16 -26.46 12.20
N ASP A 343 -7.05 -25.21 12.62
CA ASP A 343 -8.11 -24.23 12.38
C ASP A 343 -8.09 -23.69 10.95
N SER A 344 -9.29 -23.63 10.36
CA SER A 344 -9.55 -23.20 8.98
C SER A 344 -9.58 -21.66 8.84
N ILE A 345 -8.67 -20.94 9.50
CA ILE A 345 -8.65 -19.47 9.44
C ILE A 345 -8.15 -19.05 8.06
N ARG A 346 -8.98 -18.29 7.33
CA ARG A 346 -8.61 -17.72 6.04
C ARG A 346 -7.90 -16.40 6.26
N HIS A 347 -6.58 -16.41 6.10
CA HIS A 347 -5.76 -15.22 6.06
C HIS A 347 -5.94 -14.49 4.72
N GLY A 348 -5.80 -13.17 4.76
CA GLY A 348 -5.88 -12.32 3.57
C GLY A 348 -4.56 -11.61 3.30
N LEU A 349 -4.39 -11.18 2.07
CA LEU A 349 -3.32 -10.29 1.65
C LEU A 349 -3.94 -9.01 1.09
N ARG A 350 -3.63 -7.87 1.72
CA ARG A 350 -3.97 -6.55 1.19
C ARG A 350 -2.78 -5.96 0.47
N VAL A 351 -3.04 -5.29 -0.66
CA VAL A 351 -2.05 -4.45 -1.33
C VAL A 351 -2.55 -3.01 -1.32
N LEU A 352 -1.79 -2.13 -0.70
CA LEU A 352 -2.15 -0.75 -0.40
C LEU A 352 -1.18 0.19 -1.10
N GLY A 353 -1.69 1.25 -1.73
CA GLY A 353 -0.80 2.28 -2.28
C GLY A 353 -1.53 3.27 -3.17
N GLN A 354 -0.74 4.08 -3.85
CA GLN A 354 -1.20 5.08 -4.81
C GLN A 354 -0.64 4.81 -6.20
N VAL A 355 -1.41 5.15 -7.21
CA VAL A 355 -0.97 5.20 -8.60
C VAL A 355 -0.46 6.61 -8.86
N ALA A 356 0.85 6.74 -9.11
CA ALA A 356 1.48 8.01 -9.37
C ALA A 356 2.09 8.06 -10.78
N ASP A 357 1.84 9.15 -11.49
CA ASP A 357 2.56 9.53 -12.70
C ASP A 357 3.44 10.74 -12.40
N GLN A 358 4.75 10.47 -12.24
CA GLN A 358 5.72 11.45 -11.76
C GLN A 358 5.29 12.05 -10.40
N ALA A 359 4.91 13.33 -10.39
CA ALA A 359 4.47 14.03 -9.19
C ALA A 359 2.94 13.99 -8.99
N LYS A 360 2.17 13.56 -10.00
CA LYS A 360 0.70 13.54 -9.96
C LYS A 360 0.20 12.22 -9.40
N ILE A 361 -0.78 12.29 -8.50
CA ILE A 361 -1.52 11.12 -8.03
C ILE A 361 -2.74 10.93 -8.92
N LEU A 362 -2.87 9.74 -9.49
CA LEU A 362 -3.96 9.37 -10.38
C LEU A 362 -5.07 8.62 -9.66
N ASP A 363 -4.71 7.81 -8.65
CA ASP A 363 -5.62 6.91 -7.94
C ASP A 363 -5.00 6.45 -6.61
N VAL A 364 -5.83 6.01 -5.66
CA VAL A 364 -5.41 5.32 -4.43
C VAL A 364 -6.18 4.01 -4.33
N ARG A 365 -5.48 2.90 -4.08
CA ARG A 365 -6.08 1.57 -4.22
C ARG A 365 -5.80 0.63 -3.05
N ARG A 366 -6.82 -0.15 -2.73
CA ARG A 366 -6.77 -1.34 -1.88
C ARG A 366 -7.14 -2.55 -2.74
N GLU A 367 -6.19 -3.44 -2.97
CA GLU A 367 -6.46 -4.77 -3.55
C GLU A 367 -6.53 -5.80 -2.43
N VAL A 368 -7.39 -6.80 -2.57
CA VAL A 368 -7.56 -7.88 -1.56
C VAL A 368 -7.45 -9.23 -2.24
N TYR A 369 -6.53 -10.06 -1.76
CA TYR A 369 -6.27 -11.40 -2.23
C TYR A 369 -6.34 -12.39 -1.07
N PRO A 370 -6.62 -13.68 -1.31
CA PRO A 370 -6.43 -14.70 -0.30
C PRO A 370 -4.94 -14.91 -0.02
N LEU A 371 -4.60 -15.29 1.21
CA LEU A 371 -3.28 -15.78 1.57
C LEU A 371 -3.38 -17.28 1.93
N PRO A 372 -3.31 -18.18 0.94
CA PRO A 372 -3.34 -19.61 1.21
C PRO A 372 -2.03 -20.04 1.91
N PRO A 373 -2.08 -20.96 2.89
CA PRO A 373 -0.87 -21.59 3.42
C PRO A 373 -0.10 -22.31 2.32
N GLY A 374 1.22 -22.16 2.31
CA GLY A 374 2.10 -22.72 1.30
C GLY A 374 2.13 -21.92 0.00
N LEU A 375 1.70 -20.65 -0.01
CA LEU A 375 1.76 -19.78 -1.19
C LEU A 375 3.18 -19.72 -1.78
N LEU A 376 4.21 -19.80 -0.94
CA LEU A 376 5.61 -19.72 -1.34
C LEU A 376 6.28 -21.09 -1.53
N GLU A 377 5.51 -22.18 -1.50
CA GLU A 377 6.02 -23.53 -1.82
C GLU A 377 6.25 -23.71 -3.32
N ALA A 378 7.16 -24.61 -3.68
CA ALA A 378 7.57 -24.81 -5.07
C ALA A 378 6.40 -25.17 -6.01
N THR A 379 5.44 -25.97 -5.54
CA THR A 379 4.24 -26.36 -6.30
C THR A 379 3.32 -25.16 -6.54
N ALA A 380 3.01 -24.39 -5.49
CA ALA A 380 2.18 -23.19 -5.58
C ALA A 380 2.83 -22.10 -6.47
N LEU A 381 4.15 -21.91 -6.34
CA LEU A 381 4.90 -20.98 -7.19
C LEU A 381 4.90 -21.42 -8.66
N SER A 382 5.03 -22.72 -8.92
CA SER A 382 4.95 -23.27 -10.28
C SER A 382 3.57 -23.06 -10.89
N ASP A 383 2.50 -23.35 -10.15
CA ASP A 383 1.14 -23.10 -10.58
C ASP A 383 0.92 -21.62 -10.89
N LEU A 384 1.36 -20.72 -10.00
CA LEU A 384 1.24 -19.27 -10.18
C LEU A 384 1.98 -18.81 -11.44
N GLU A 385 3.23 -19.24 -11.62
CA GLU A 385 4.04 -18.88 -12.79
C GLU A 385 3.38 -19.35 -14.09
N VAL A 386 2.96 -20.61 -14.16
CA VAL A 386 2.29 -21.19 -15.35
C VAL A 386 0.96 -20.49 -15.62
N GLY A 387 0.16 -20.27 -14.57
CA GLY A 387 -1.15 -19.61 -14.68
C GLY A 387 -1.03 -18.17 -15.21
N LEU A 388 -0.07 -17.41 -14.70
CA LEU A 388 0.21 -16.05 -15.19
C LEU A 388 0.72 -16.04 -16.63
N LYS A 389 1.66 -16.93 -16.97
CA LYS A 389 2.17 -17.06 -18.35
C LYS A 389 1.05 -17.36 -19.34
N ARG A 390 0.13 -18.28 -19.00
CA ARG A 390 -1.04 -18.61 -19.84
C ARG A 390 -1.99 -17.43 -19.99
N ALA A 391 -2.25 -16.69 -18.91
CA ALA A 391 -3.11 -15.50 -18.95
C ALA A 391 -2.54 -14.40 -19.86
N GLU A 392 -1.24 -14.09 -19.72
CA GLU A 392 -0.57 -13.08 -20.54
C GLU A 392 -0.45 -13.51 -22.01
N ALA A 393 -0.15 -14.78 -22.29
CA ALA A 393 -0.11 -15.30 -23.65
C ALA A 393 -1.48 -15.19 -24.35
N LEU A 394 -2.56 -15.62 -23.66
CA LEU A 394 -3.92 -15.49 -24.18
C LEU A 394 -4.31 -14.01 -24.38
N GLY A 395 -4.00 -13.15 -23.42
CA GLY A 395 -4.24 -11.70 -23.53
C GLY A 395 -3.52 -11.08 -24.73
N GLN A 396 -2.25 -11.44 -24.97
CA GLN A 396 -1.51 -11.00 -26.16
C GLN A 396 -2.13 -11.55 -27.46
N GLY A 397 -2.63 -12.79 -27.44
CA GLY A 397 -3.40 -13.38 -28.52
C GLY A 397 -4.67 -12.59 -28.84
N LEU A 398 -5.44 -12.23 -27.81
CA LEU A 398 -6.67 -11.44 -27.93
C LEU A 398 -6.38 -10.01 -28.41
N ARG A 399 -5.31 -9.37 -27.95
CA ARG A 399 -4.85 -8.08 -28.49
C ARG A 399 -4.54 -8.18 -29.99
N SER A 400 -3.85 -9.23 -30.40
CA SER A 400 -3.54 -9.47 -31.81
C SER A 400 -4.81 -9.76 -32.63
N LEU A 401 -5.81 -10.38 -32.02
CA LEU A 401 -7.14 -10.59 -32.60
C LEU A 401 -7.89 -9.26 -32.77
N ALA A 402 -7.90 -8.37 -31.77
CA ALA A 402 -8.48 -7.04 -31.87
C ALA A 402 -7.90 -6.25 -33.05
N TRP A 403 -6.59 -6.36 -33.27
CA TRP A 403 -5.91 -5.80 -34.44
C TRP A 403 -6.38 -6.39 -35.77
N THR A 404 -6.61 -7.71 -35.84
CA THR A 404 -7.18 -8.37 -37.02
C THR A 404 -8.58 -7.82 -37.32
N VAL A 405 -9.42 -7.69 -36.29
CA VAL A 405 -10.77 -7.11 -36.43
C VAL A 405 -10.69 -5.66 -36.92
N ALA A 406 -9.83 -4.84 -36.31
CA ALA A 406 -9.65 -3.44 -36.70
C ALA A 406 -9.25 -3.29 -38.18
N ARG A 407 -8.30 -4.10 -38.67
CA ARG A 407 -7.90 -4.11 -40.09
C ARG A 407 -9.03 -4.52 -41.00
N GLY A 408 -9.80 -5.54 -40.62
CA GLY A 408 -10.97 -5.97 -41.38
C GLY A 408 -12.09 -4.91 -41.43
N MET A 409 -12.21 -4.07 -40.39
CA MET A 409 -13.24 -3.03 -40.32
C MET A 409 -12.86 -1.76 -41.08
N LEU A 410 -11.63 -1.29 -40.89
CA LEU A 410 -11.18 0.00 -41.40
C LEU A 410 -10.45 -0.10 -42.74
N GLY A 411 -9.98 -1.28 -43.13
CA GLY A 411 -9.17 -1.48 -44.34
C GLY A 411 -7.73 -0.97 -44.17
N GLU A 412 -7.13 -0.49 -45.27
CA GLU A 412 -5.79 0.10 -45.27
C GLU A 412 -5.80 1.52 -44.70
N LYS A 413 -5.97 1.63 -43.39
CA LYS A 413 -5.76 2.86 -42.61
C LYS A 413 -4.37 2.90 -42.01
N ASP A 414 -3.96 4.10 -41.60
CA ASP A 414 -2.72 4.27 -40.83
C ASP A 414 -2.77 3.47 -39.51
N SER A 415 -1.60 3.01 -39.08
CA SER A 415 -1.39 2.18 -37.90
C SER A 415 -1.99 2.79 -36.63
N LYS A 416 -1.97 4.14 -36.50
CA LYS A 416 -2.55 4.82 -35.34
C LYS A 416 -4.08 4.72 -35.29
N GLU A 417 -4.77 4.87 -36.42
CA GLU A 417 -6.23 4.69 -36.48
C GLU A 417 -6.63 3.26 -36.13
N LEU A 418 -5.90 2.27 -36.68
CA LEU A 418 -6.11 0.86 -36.38
C LEU A 418 -5.90 0.55 -34.90
N SER A 419 -4.82 1.08 -34.30
CA SER A 419 -4.53 0.91 -32.87
C SER A 419 -5.62 1.50 -31.99
N ASN A 420 -6.09 2.71 -32.31
CA ASN A 420 -7.14 3.38 -31.54
C ASN A 420 -8.46 2.61 -31.62
N PHE A 421 -8.82 2.12 -32.82
CA PHE A 421 -10.02 1.31 -32.98
C PHE A 421 -9.89 -0.04 -32.24
N ALA A 422 -8.76 -0.73 -32.37
CA ALA A 422 -8.52 -1.97 -31.63
C ALA A 422 -8.64 -1.76 -30.11
N ALA A 423 -8.08 -0.67 -29.58
CA ALA A 423 -8.19 -0.30 -28.17
C ALA A 423 -9.62 0.09 -27.75
N SER A 424 -10.47 0.53 -28.69
CA SER A 424 -11.88 0.84 -28.43
C SER A 424 -12.76 -0.42 -28.31
N LEU A 425 -12.29 -1.57 -28.82
CA LEU A 425 -13.02 -2.83 -28.72
C LEU A 425 -13.07 -3.27 -27.25
N PRO A 426 -14.21 -3.84 -26.79
CA PRO A 426 -14.34 -4.26 -25.41
C PRO A 426 -13.48 -5.50 -25.05
N LEU A 427 -12.89 -6.17 -26.05
CA LEU A 427 -12.21 -7.47 -25.94
C LEU A 427 -11.21 -7.56 -24.78
N GLU A 428 -10.13 -6.75 -24.82
CA GLU A 428 -9.09 -6.84 -23.79
C GLU A 428 -9.60 -6.42 -22.42
N ARG A 429 -10.41 -5.35 -22.36
CA ARG A 429 -10.93 -4.80 -21.11
C ARG A 429 -11.84 -5.81 -20.39
N ILE A 430 -12.77 -6.43 -21.11
CA ILE A 430 -13.68 -7.44 -20.54
C ILE A 430 -12.91 -8.69 -20.14
N PHE A 431 -11.97 -9.14 -20.97
CA PHE A 431 -11.13 -10.30 -20.65
C PHE A 431 -10.40 -10.14 -19.31
N TRP A 432 -9.65 -9.03 -19.14
CA TRP A 432 -8.93 -8.79 -17.90
C TRP A 432 -9.87 -8.58 -16.70
N ALA A 433 -10.99 -7.87 -16.87
CA ALA A 433 -11.97 -7.67 -15.82
C ALA A 433 -12.59 -8.99 -15.31
N HIS A 434 -12.85 -9.96 -16.19
CA HIS A 434 -13.28 -11.29 -15.77
C HIS A 434 -12.20 -12.03 -14.98
N LEU A 435 -10.93 -11.91 -15.40
CA LEU A 435 -9.82 -12.53 -14.69
C LEU A 435 -9.54 -11.88 -13.33
N ASP A 436 -9.82 -10.59 -13.17
CA ASP A 436 -9.76 -9.92 -11.85
C ASP A 436 -10.69 -10.61 -10.84
N GLY A 437 -11.89 -11.02 -11.27
CA GLY A 437 -12.82 -11.77 -10.42
C GLY A 437 -12.43 -13.25 -10.21
N ALA A 438 -11.80 -13.88 -11.20
CA ALA A 438 -11.44 -15.30 -11.14
C ALA A 438 -10.11 -15.56 -10.42
N PHE A 439 -9.16 -14.63 -10.49
CA PHE A 439 -7.79 -14.80 -9.98
C PHE A 439 -7.73 -15.10 -8.47
N PRO A 440 -8.49 -14.43 -7.58
CA PRO A 440 -8.53 -14.80 -6.16
C PRO A 440 -8.91 -16.27 -5.94
N GLY A 441 -9.87 -16.80 -6.70
CA GLY A 441 -10.26 -18.21 -6.61
C GLY A 441 -9.22 -19.18 -7.15
N PHE A 442 -8.38 -18.74 -8.09
CA PHE A 442 -7.19 -19.50 -8.52
C PHE A 442 -6.10 -19.45 -7.45
N MET A 443 -5.78 -18.27 -6.94
CA MET A 443 -4.77 -18.05 -5.90
C MET A 443 -5.07 -18.89 -4.66
N ALA A 444 -6.32 -18.93 -4.19
CA ALA A 444 -6.73 -19.74 -3.04
C ALA A 444 -6.54 -21.26 -3.20
N ARG A 445 -6.28 -21.75 -4.41
CA ARG A 445 -6.12 -23.17 -4.74
C ARG A 445 -4.72 -23.53 -5.22
N LEU A 446 -3.76 -22.60 -5.23
CA LEU A 446 -2.39 -22.88 -5.65
C LEU A 446 -1.80 -24.08 -4.87
N GLY A 447 -1.07 -24.96 -5.56
CA GLY A 447 -0.50 -26.18 -5.00
C GLY A 447 -1.50 -27.33 -4.84
N GLN A 448 -2.79 -27.11 -5.07
CA GLN A 448 -3.82 -28.14 -5.00
C GLN A 448 -4.05 -28.81 -6.37
N SER A 449 -4.46 -30.08 -6.34
CA SER A 449 -4.81 -30.81 -7.57
C SER A 449 -5.95 -30.11 -8.33
N GLY A 450 -5.74 -29.86 -9.62
CA GLY A 450 -6.72 -29.23 -10.49
C GLY A 450 -6.76 -27.70 -10.47
N ALA A 451 -5.89 -27.03 -9.72
CA ALA A 451 -5.80 -25.55 -9.68
C ALA A 451 -5.63 -24.95 -11.08
N LEU A 452 -4.61 -25.42 -11.83
CA LEU A 452 -4.36 -25.00 -13.21
C LEU A 452 -5.48 -25.36 -14.18
N LYS A 453 -6.16 -26.51 -13.97
CA LYS A 453 -7.30 -26.90 -14.81
C LYS A 453 -8.45 -25.91 -14.64
N GLY A 454 -8.83 -25.60 -13.39
CA GLY A 454 -9.87 -24.61 -13.12
C GLY A 454 -9.49 -23.20 -13.58
N TRP A 455 -8.21 -22.85 -13.55
CA TRP A 455 -7.72 -21.60 -14.13
C TRP A 455 -7.86 -21.56 -15.65
N ASN A 456 -7.46 -22.62 -16.35
CA ASN A 456 -7.62 -22.72 -17.82
C ASN A 456 -9.10 -22.63 -18.24
N GLU A 457 -10.01 -23.22 -17.49
CA GLU A 457 -11.46 -23.09 -17.71
C GLU A 457 -11.91 -21.63 -17.55
N SER A 458 -11.40 -20.92 -16.54
CA SER A 458 -11.67 -19.51 -16.30
C SER A 458 -11.12 -18.61 -17.42
N LEU A 459 -9.90 -18.88 -17.90
CA LEU A 459 -9.27 -18.20 -19.05
C LEU A 459 -10.12 -18.37 -20.32
N ALA A 460 -10.52 -19.61 -20.61
CA ALA A 460 -11.33 -19.91 -21.79
C ALA A 460 -12.69 -19.20 -21.73
N ARG A 461 -13.34 -19.21 -20.55
CA ARG A 461 -14.62 -18.53 -20.33
C ARG A 461 -14.50 -17.02 -20.52
N ALA A 462 -13.49 -16.39 -19.90
CA ALA A 462 -13.25 -14.96 -20.03
C ALA A 462 -13.02 -14.53 -21.48
N ALA A 463 -12.27 -15.32 -22.25
CA ALA A 463 -12.02 -15.04 -23.66
C ALA A 463 -13.29 -15.14 -24.52
N LEU A 464 -14.14 -16.14 -24.26
CA LEU A 464 -15.41 -16.32 -24.95
C LEU A 464 -16.40 -15.18 -24.64
N GLU A 465 -16.55 -14.82 -23.36
CA GLU A 465 -17.44 -13.72 -22.93
C GLU A 465 -16.97 -12.36 -23.49
N ALA A 466 -15.67 -12.10 -23.48
CA ALA A 466 -15.09 -10.90 -24.07
C ALA A 466 -15.24 -10.85 -25.60
N TRP A 467 -15.12 -12.00 -26.27
CA TRP A 467 -15.33 -12.09 -27.70
C TRP A 467 -16.79 -11.85 -28.09
N GLU A 468 -17.74 -12.42 -27.35
CA GLU A 468 -19.16 -12.21 -27.61
C GLU A 468 -19.55 -10.74 -27.51
N ALA A 469 -19.08 -10.04 -26.47
CA ALA A 469 -19.27 -8.60 -26.35
C ALA A 469 -18.65 -7.82 -27.52
N THR A 470 -17.50 -8.28 -28.05
CA THR A 470 -16.85 -7.68 -29.21
C THR A 470 -17.66 -7.91 -30.49
N ARG A 471 -18.23 -9.11 -30.69
CA ARG A 471 -19.12 -9.41 -31.81
C ARG A 471 -20.34 -8.50 -31.82
N LEU A 472 -20.96 -8.32 -30.65
CA LEU A 472 -22.11 -7.42 -30.48
C LEU A 472 -21.74 -5.96 -30.76
N PHE A 473 -20.57 -5.50 -30.31
CA PHE A 473 -20.08 -4.14 -30.54
C PHE A 473 -19.86 -3.84 -32.04
N VAL A 474 -19.24 -4.77 -32.77
CA VAL A 474 -18.91 -4.59 -34.20
C VAL A 474 -20.18 -4.66 -35.08
N GLY A 475 -21.20 -5.42 -34.65
CA GLY A 475 -22.49 -5.52 -35.34
C GLY A 475 -22.49 -6.41 -36.58
N THR A 476 -23.60 -6.41 -37.32
CA THR A 476 -23.93 -7.42 -38.36
C THR A 476 -23.86 -6.91 -39.80
N GLY A 477 -23.20 -5.77 -40.07
CA GLY A 477 -23.02 -5.26 -41.44
C GLY A 477 -22.23 -6.22 -42.32
N GLY A 478 -22.51 -6.29 -43.63
CA GLY A 478 -21.90 -7.30 -44.52
C GLY A 478 -20.36 -7.28 -44.58
N ARG A 479 -19.74 -6.10 -44.49
CA ARG A 479 -18.28 -5.94 -44.39
C ARG A 479 -17.72 -6.44 -43.05
N HIS A 480 -18.57 -6.47 -42.03
CA HIS A 480 -18.19 -6.83 -40.67
C HIS A 480 -18.05 -8.33 -40.49
N LEU A 481 -18.88 -9.10 -41.20
CA LEU A 481 -18.93 -10.56 -41.10
C LEU A 481 -17.60 -11.25 -41.47
N LYS A 482 -16.84 -10.72 -42.44
CA LYS A 482 -15.54 -11.29 -42.82
C LYS A 482 -14.52 -11.18 -41.69
N ALA A 483 -14.39 -10.01 -41.07
CA ALA A 483 -13.45 -9.81 -39.97
C ALA A 483 -13.86 -10.61 -38.73
N LEU A 484 -15.16 -10.73 -38.47
CA LEU A 484 -15.68 -11.58 -37.39
C LEU A 484 -15.38 -13.06 -37.64
N ALA A 485 -15.54 -13.57 -38.86
CA ALA A 485 -15.21 -14.95 -39.20
C ALA A 485 -13.70 -15.26 -39.04
N GLU A 486 -12.83 -14.34 -39.47
CA GLU A 486 -11.38 -14.45 -39.25
C GLU A 486 -11.02 -14.39 -37.75
N GLY A 487 -11.68 -13.50 -37.00
CA GLY A 487 -11.56 -13.40 -35.55
C GLY A 487 -11.97 -14.68 -34.83
N GLU A 488 -13.11 -15.28 -35.20
CA GLU A 488 -13.61 -16.54 -34.63
C GLU A 488 -12.63 -17.69 -34.86
N LYS A 489 -12.09 -17.82 -36.08
CA LYS A 489 -11.05 -18.82 -36.39
C LYS A 489 -9.81 -18.62 -35.52
N ARG A 490 -9.39 -17.38 -35.31
CA ARG A 490 -8.23 -17.04 -34.47
C ARG A 490 -8.49 -17.35 -33.01
N LEU A 491 -9.68 -17.02 -32.48
CA LEU A 491 -10.08 -17.36 -31.13
C LEU A 491 -10.07 -18.87 -30.90
N GLY A 492 -10.59 -19.66 -31.85
CA GLY A 492 -10.55 -21.12 -31.79
C GLY A 492 -9.12 -21.69 -31.77
N GLY A 493 -8.15 -20.99 -32.36
CA GLY A 493 -6.72 -21.30 -32.19
C GLY A 493 -6.25 -21.07 -30.76
N LEU A 494 -6.47 -19.86 -30.24
CA LEU A 494 -6.07 -19.46 -28.89
C LEU A 494 -6.68 -20.35 -27.80
N LEU A 495 -7.96 -20.71 -27.93
CA LEU A 495 -8.65 -21.57 -26.96
C LEU A 495 -8.14 -23.02 -26.95
N ARG A 496 -7.58 -23.52 -28.07
CA ARG A 496 -6.96 -24.85 -28.10
C ARG A 496 -5.65 -24.88 -27.32
N GLU A 497 -4.85 -23.82 -27.42
CA GLU A 497 -3.58 -23.69 -26.69
C GLU A 497 -3.78 -23.64 -25.17
N VAL A 498 -4.88 -23.04 -24.71
CA VAL A 498 -5.21 -22.95 -23.27
C VAL A 498 -5.80 -24.25 -22.71
N ARG A 499 -6.44 -25.06 -23.57
CA ARG A 499 -7.07 -26.34 -23.18
C ARG A 499 -6.13 -27.54 -23.31
N ALA A 500 -5.02 -27.38 -24.03
CA ALA A 500 -3.91 -28.32 -24.07
C ALA A 500 -3.12 -28.28 -22.76
#